data_AF-A0A529IAH6-F1
#
_entry.id   AF-A0A529IAH6-F1
#
_cell.length_a   1.000
_cell.length_b   1.000
_cell.length_c   1.000
_cell.angle_alpha   90.00
_cell.angle_beta   90.00
_cell.angle_gamma   90.00
#
_symmetry.space_group_name_H-M   'P 1'
#
loop_
_entity.id
_entity.type
_entity.pdbx_description
1 polymer ?
#
loop_
_entity_poly.entity_id
_entity_poly.type
_entity_poly.pdbx_seq_one_letter_code
_entity_poly.pdbx_strand_id
1 'polypeptide(L)'
;MSATKILWGQILTVFLIVLVTIWTATQWTAWRLGYQAQLGPPWFDLAGLPIYYPPSLFWWWYFYDAYAPNVFVEGGLIAVSGGFLSIIVAIGMS
;
A
#
# COMPACT_ATOMS: atom_id res chain seq x y z
N MET A 1 -22.58 28.62 -16.85
CA MET A 1 -22.39 27.24 -16.33
C MET A 1 -21.59 27.36 -15.05
N SER A 2 -22.14 26.94 -13.91
CA SER A 2 -21.41 26.93 -12.64
C SER A 2 -20.27 25.92 -12.75
N ALA A 3 -19.04 26.33 -12.51
CA ALA A 3 -17.91 25.42 -12.49
C ALA A 3 -18.10 24.41 -11.35
N THR A 4 -18.15 23.13 -11.67
CA THR A 4 -18.18 22.05 -10.67
C THR A 4 -16.99 22.24 -9.72
N LYS A 5 -17.26 22.46 -8.43
CA LYS A 5 -16.22 22.60 -7.41
C LYS A 5 -15.52 21.25 -7.26
N ILE A 6 -14.28 21.16 -7.73
CA ILE A 6 -13.45 19.97 -7.52
C ILE A 6 -13.04 19.91 -6.05
N LEU A 7 -13.31 18.78 -5.40
CA LEU A 7 -12.99 18.53 -3.99
C LEU A 7 -11.52 18.10 -3.84
N TRP A 8 -10.58 18.98 -4.20
CA TRP A 8 -9.14 18.68 -4.22
C TRP A 8 -8.60 18.14 -2.89
N GLY A 9 -9.05 18.72 -1.76
CA GLY A 9 -8.63 18.28 -0.43
C GLY A 9 -9.06 16.84 -0.14
N GLN A 10 -10.29 16.47 -0.51
CA GLN A 10 -10.81 15.11 -0.35
C GLN A 10 -10.07 14.12 -1.25
N ILE A 11 -9.84 14.47 -2.52
CA ILE A 11 -9.09 13.63 -3.48
C ILE A 11 -7.69 13.35 -2.95
N LEU A 12 -6.97 14.39 -2.51
CA LEU A 12 -5.62 14.25 -1.98
C LEU A 12 -5.60 13.39 -0.71
N THR A 13 -6.57 13.57 0.18
CA THR A 13 -6.65 12.80 1.43
C THR A 13 -6.89 11.32 1.16
N VAL A 14 -7.88 10.98 0.32
CA VAL A 14 -8.15 9.59 -0.09
C VAL A 14 -6.92 8.97 -0.77
N PHE A 15 -6.28 9.70 -1.67
CA PHE A 15 -5.08 9.24 -2.36
C PHE A 15 -3.95 8.92 -1.37
N LEU A 16 -3.68 9.80 -0.41
CA LEU A 16 -2.63 9.60 0.58
C LEU A 16 -2.93 8.40 1.50
N ILE A 17 -4.18 8.21 1.91
CA ILE A 17 -4.59 7.04 2.71
C ILE A 17 -4.24 5.76 1.94
N VAL A 18 -4.73 5.63 0.70
CA VAL A 18 -4.48 4.45 -0.14
C VAL A 18 -2.98 4.25 -0.37
N LEU A 19 -2.24 5.31 -0.64
CA LEU A 19 -0.80 5.24 -0.87
C LEU A 19 -0.06 4.71 0.38
N VAL A 20 -0.37 5.25 1.56
CA VAL A 20 0.28 4.88 2.81
C VAL A 20 -0.07 3.45 3.22
N THR A 21 -1.33 3.02 3.08
CA THR A 21 -1.72 1.66 3.45
C THR A 21 -1.14 0.62 2.50
N ILE A 22 -1.10 0.89 1.19
CA ILE A 22 -0.40 0.02 0.23
C ILE A 22 1.08 -0.03 0.55
N TRP A 23 1.72 1.11 0.84
CA TRP A 23 3.14 1.12 1.17
C TRP A 23 3.45 0.35 2.46
N THR A 24 2.60 0.48 3.47
CA THR A 24 2.68 -0.26 4.72
C THR A 24 2.54 -1.76 4.48
N ALA A 25 1.56 -2.17 3.66
CA ALA A 25 1.39 -3.57 3.27
C ALA A 25 2.62 -4.11 2.54
N THR A 26 3.22 -3.33 1.66
CA THR A 26 4.48 -3.69 0.98
C THR A 26 5.62 -3.89 1.97
N GLN A 27 5.87 -2.96 2.89
CA GLN A 27 6.95 -3.15 3.87
C GLN A 27 6.66 -4.33 4.80
N TRP A 28 5.40 -4.54 5.19
CA TRP A 28 4.99 -5.70 5.98
C TRP A 28 5.31 -7.02 5.26
N THR A 29 4.91 -7.14 3.99
CA THR A 29 5.19 -8.33 3.18
C THR A 29 6.70 -8.53 2.98
N ALA A 30 7.46 -7.48 2.71
CA ALA A 30 8.92 -7.57 2.57
C ALA A 30 9.59 -8.08 3.85
N TRP A 31 9.15 -7.59 5.01
CA TRP A 31 9.62 -8.03 6.31
C TRP A 31 9.26 -9.50 6.59
N ARG A 32 8.01 -9.90 6.32
CA ARG A 32 7.53 -11.28 6.51
C ARG A 32 8.23 -12.28 5.59
N LEU A 33 8.69 -11.84 4.42
CA LEU A 33 9.50 -12.61 3.47
C LEU A 33 11.01 -12.48 3.73
N GLY A 34 11.42 -11.83 4.83
CA GLY A 34 12.81 -11.76 5.27
C GLY A 34 13.73 -10.97 4.35
N TYR A 35 13.20 -10.01 3.58
CA TYR A 35 13.96 -9.18 2.64
C TYR A 35 14.82 -10.00 1.66
N GLN A 36 14.32 -11.18 1.25
CA GLN A 36 15.02 -12.08 0.35
C GLN A 36 15.37 -11.40 -0.99
N ALA A 37 16.50 -11.78 -1.58
CA ALA A 37 17.01 -11.17 -2.81
C ALA A 37 16.04 -11.27 -4.01
N GLN A 38 15.15 -12.27 -4.00
CA GLN A 38 14.13 -12.48 -5.02
C GLN A 38 13.11 -11.34 -5.09
N LEU A 39 12.91 -10.57 -4.00
CA LEU A 39 12.04 -9.38 -4.01
C LEU A 39 12.54 -8.27 -4.94
N GLY A 40 13.78 -8.38 -5.42
CA GLY A 40 14.44 -7.38 -6.25
C GLY A 40 15.19 -6.35 -5.40
N PRO A 41 15.87 -5.40 -6.06
CA PRO A 41 16.57 -4.33 -5.36
C PRO A 41 15.57 -3.43 -4.61
N PRO A 42 15.92 -2.97 -3.39
CA PRO A 42 15.12 -1.96 -2.71
C PRO A 42 15.12 -0.65 -3.50
N TRP A 43 14.11 0.17 -3.26
CA TRP A 43 14.06 1.53 -3.78
C TRP A 43 15.16 2.40 -3.15
N PHE A 44 15.36 2.25 -1.84
CA PHE A 44 16.46 2.82 -1.08
C PHE A 44 16.63 2.08 0.26
N ASP A 45 17.75 2.29 0.93
CA ASP A 45 17.98 1.80 2.29
C ASP A 45 17.81 2.92 3.30
N LEU A 46 17.10 2.63 4.40
CA LEU A 46 16.90 3.55 5.52
C LEU A 46 17.44 2.91 6.80
N ALA A 47 18.55 3.43 7.34
CA ALA A 47 19.19 2.89 8.54
C ALA A 47 19.47 1.37 8.48
N GLY A 48 19.82 0.86 7.29
CA GLY A 48 20.06 -0.56 7.06
C GLY A 48 18.80 -1.41 6.80
N LEU A 49 17.62 -0.79 6.76
CA LEU A 49 16.37 -1.45 6.35
C LEU A 49 16.10 -1.18 4.86
N PRO A 50 15.94 -2.23 4.04
CA PRO A 50 15.57 -2.07 2.63
C PRO A 50 14.12 -1.60 2.52
N ILE A 51 13.92 -0.47 1.84
CA ILE A 51 12.61 0.12 1.61
C ILE A 51 12.19 -0.11 0.16
N TYR A 52 11.04 -0.75 -0.02
CA TYR A 52 10.45 -0.99 -1.34
C TYR A 52 9.42 0.07 -1.71
N TYR A 53 9.19 0.29 -3.01
CA TYR A 53 8.20 1.26 -3.48
C TYR A 53 6.77 0.70 -3.34
N PRO A 54 5.73 1.54 -3.15
CA PRO A 54 4.41 1.09 -2.71
C PRO A 54 3.77 -0.05 -3.53
N PRO A 55 3.74 -0.04 -4.88
CA PRO A 55 3.09 -1.11 -5.64
C PRO A 55 3.86 -2.44 -5.71
N SER A 56 5.05 -2.60 -5.12
CA SER A 56 5.80 -3.87 -5.18
C SER A 56 5.02 -5.07 -4.62
N LEU A 57 4.15 -4.86 -3.63
CA LEU A 57 3.25 -5.89 -3.09
C LEU A 57 2.52 -6.66 -4.18
N PHE A 58 1.98 -5.98 -5.19
CA PHE A 58 1.17 -6.62 -6.22
C PHE A 58 2.01 -7.57 -7.09
N TRP A 59 3.26 -7.21 -7.38
CA TRP A 59 4.13 -8.04 -8.23
C TRP A 59 4.55 -9.27 -7.44
N TRP A 60 4.91 -9.07 -6.18
CA TRP A 60 5.22 -10.17 -5.28
C TRP A 60 4.03 -11.09 -5.06
N TRP A 61 2.81 -10.55 -4.96
CA TRP A 61 1.61 -11.37 -4.86
C TRP A 61 1.48 -12.27 -6.08
N TYR A 62 1.61 -11.71 -7.29
CA TYR A 62 1.55 -12.48 -8.52
C TYR A 62 2.59 -13.61 -8.58
N PHE A 63 3.84 -13.37 -8.14
CA PHE A 63 4.92 -14.35 -8.23
C PHE A 63 5.01 -15.31 -7.04
N TYR A 64 4.69 -14.87 -5.83
CA TYR A 64 5.07 -15.55 -4.58
C TYR A 64 3.89 -16.02 -3.73
N ASP A 65 2.65 -15.62 -4.01
CA ASP A 65 1.49 -15.96 -3.19
C ASP A 65 1.28 -17.47 -3.03
N ALA A 66 1.51 -18.24 -4.10
CA ALA A 66 1.43 -19.71 -4.05
C ALA A 66 2.40 -20.34 -3.03
N TYR A 67 3.50 -19.66 -2.68
CA TYR A 67 4.52 -20.16 -1.74
C TYR A 67 4.32 -19.66 -0.31
N ALA A 68 3.68 -18.51 -0.13
CA ALA A 68 3.50 -17.87 1.19
C ALA A 68 2.12 -17.19 1.33
N PRO A 69 1.00 -17.92 1.13
CA PRO A 69 -0.32 -17.31 0.97
C PRO A 69 -0.77 -16.52 2.19
N ASN A 70 -0.44 -17.00 3.40
CA ASN A 70 -0.79 -16.31 4.64
C ASN A 70 -0.15 -14.92 4.74
N VAL A 71 1.06 -14.74 4.22
CA VAL A 71 1.76 -13.44 4.22
C VAL A 71 1.04 -12.43 3.33
N PHE A 72 0.57 -12.88 2.17
CA PHE A 72 -0.16 -12.02 1.23
C PHE A 72 -1.59 -11.75 1.67
N VAL A 73 -2.24 -12.68 2.37
CA VAL A 73 -3.51 -12.40 3.05
C VAL A 73 -3.33 -11.31 4.11
N GLU A 74 -2.32 -11.40 4.97
CA GLU A 74 -2.02 -10.36 5.97
C GLU A 74 -1.73 -9.00 5.30
N GLY A 75 -0.84 -8.97 4.30
CA GLY A 75 -0.53 -7.75 3.54
C GLY A 75 -1.77 -7.18 2.82
N GLY A 76 -2.59 -8.04 2.23
CA GLY A 76 -3.84 -7.68 1.57
C GLY A 76 -4.85 -7.07 2.54
N LEU A 77 -4.98 -7.60 3.76
CA LEU A 77 -5.83 -7.03 4.80
C LEU A 77 -5.37 -5.61 5.19
N ILE A 78 -4.06 -5.38 5.31
CA ILE A 78 -3.51 -4.04 5.54
C ILE A 78 -3.87 -3.11 4.37
N ALA A 79 -3.67 -3.54 3.12
CA ALA A 79 -3.98 -2.72 1.95
C ALA A 79 -5.49 -2.37 1.87
N VAL A 80 -6.37 -3.36 2.07
CA VAL A 80 -7.83 -3.21 2.03
C VAL A 80 -8.34 -2.29 3.15
N SER A 81 -7.71 -2.29 4.32
CA SER A 81 -8.08 -1.39 5.42
C SER A 81 -8.06 0.08 5.00
N GLY A 82 -7.14 0.47 4.12
CA GLY A 82 -7.07 1.83 3.57
C GLY A 82 -8.23 2.20 2.67
N GLY A 83 -8.80 1.23 1.95
CA GLY A 83 -10.01 1.44 1.15
C GLY A 83 -11.21 1.80 2.02
N PHE A 84 -11.45 1.02 3.09
CA PHE A 84 -12.51 1.32 4.06
C PHE A 84 -12.29 2.66 4.77
N LEU A 85 -11.06 2.92 5.22
CA LEU A 85 -10.71 4.18 5.87
C LEU A 85 -10.93 5.38 4.94
N SER A 86 -10.55 5.24 3.66
CA SER A 86 -10.75 6.29 2.65
C SER A 86 -12.22 6.64 2.45
N ILE A 87 -13.12 5.64 2.44
CA ILE A 87 -14.57 5.87 2.33
C ILE A 87 -15.07 6.66 3.54
N ILE A 88 -14.72 6.23 4.75
CA ILE A 88 -15.13 6.89 6.00
C ILE A 88 -14.67 8.36 6.01
N VAL A 89 -13.40 8.60 5.67
CA VAL A 89 -12.82 9.96 5.65
C VAL A 89 -13.45 10.82 4.55
N ALA A 90 -13.65 10.27 3.36
CA ALA A 90 -14.29 10.99 2.25
C ALA A 90 -15.70 11.46 2.62
N ILE A 91 -16.50 10.60 3.25
CA ILE A 91 -17.85 10.95 3.73
C ILE A 91 -17.77 12.05 4.79
N GLY A 92 -16.84 11.96 5.74
CA GLY A 92 -16.68 12.97 6.79
C GLY A 92 -16.22 14.34 6.30
N MET A 93 -15.61 14.43 5.11
CA MET A 93 -15.16 15.69 4.49
C MET A 93 -16.17 16.32 3.53
N SER A 94 -17.24 15.59 3.18
CA SER A 94 -18.26 16.02 2.21
C SER A 94 -19.32 16.89 2.86
#